data_AF-A0A7V2N315-F1
#
_entry.id   AF-A0A7V2N315-F1
#
_cell.length_a   1.000
_cell.length_b   1.000
_cell.length_c   1.000
_cell.angle_alpha   90.00
_cell.angle_beta   90.00
_cell.angle_gamma   90.00
#
_symmetry.space_group_name_H-M   'P 1'
#
loop_
_entity.id
_entity.type
_entity.pdbx_description
1 polymer ?
#
loop_
_entity_poly.entity_id
_entity_poly.type
_entity_poly.pdbx_seq_one_letter_code
_entity_poly.pdbx_strand_id
1 'polypeptide(L)'
;MRSETEQPDLPTGNAAVNRPGLPLLSLAPFLLITFVIAWGILGLYIFLPDQMAGLFGQLTGQHPLFFLAVWAPAIAAFIVVLYHTGVSGLARFLSRFLLWRCSPWWYAFLIVGIPVVFIAGAAMRGTLFTDPFPFATVSSMLVGLGLAAIKGPMEEFGWRGLALPLLQRKLTPIWAALVLGVIWGLWHLPAFMLSGTQQSQWAVAPFFVGCIALSVIVTPLFNASGGSILLTMFFHFTVMNPVLPAAEPYDTYVLVAVAAVIVWLNRKTRFTRQQAVTEVVPRTAQ
;
A
#
# COMPACT_ATOMS: atom_id res chain seq x y z
N MET A 1 -54.58 15.37 -51.52
CA MET A 1 -53.89 14.08 -51.37
C MET A 1 -52.38 14.30 -51.46
N ARG A 2 -51.72 14.49 -50.32
CA ARG A 2 -50.31 14.12 -50.08
C ARG A 2 -50.23 13.80 -48.60
N SER A 3 -50.02 12.52 -48.29
CA SER A 3 -49.91 11.98 -46.94
C SER A 3 -48.52 12.26 -46.41
N GLU A 4 -48.43 12.95 -45.28
CA GLU A 4 -47.22 13.01 -44.46
C GLU A 4 -47.07 11.65 -43.75
N THR A 5 -46.05 10.89 -44.12
CA THR A 5 -45.61 9.72 -43.37
C THR A 5 -44.66 10.20 -42.27
N GLU A 6 -45.16 10.23 -41.03
CA GLU A 6 -44.33 10.31 -39.82
C GLU A 6 -43.38 9.11 -39.76
N GLN A 7 -42.09 9.40 -39.75
CA GLN A 7 -41.03 8.44 -39.50
C GLN A 7 -40.83 8.35 -37.98
N PRO A 8 -40.90 7.17 -37.34
CA PRO A 8 -40.71 7.07 -35.90
C PRO A 8 -39.22 7.28 -35.56
N ASP A 9 -38.96 8.26 -34.70
CA ASP A 9 -37.65 8.51 -34.09
C ASP A 9 -37.16 7.24 -33.38
N LEU A 10 -36.13 6.61 -33.95
CA LEU A 10 -35.39 5.55 -33.29
C LEU A 10 -34.57 6.16 -32.16
N PRO A 11 -34.64 5.64 -30.93
CA PRO A 11 -33.83 6.15 -29.83
C PRO A 11 -32.35 5.84 -30.10
N THR A 12 -31.60 6.83 -30.59
CA THR A 12 -30.12 6.84 -30.60
C THR A 12 -29.61 7.16 -29.20
N GLY A 13 -30.03 6.35 -28.23
CA GLY A 13 -29.57 6.41 -26.86
C GLY A 13 -28.54 5.33 -26.59
N ASN A 14 -27.33 5.48 -27.13
CA ASN A 14 -26.17 4.79 -26.55
C ASN A 14 -25.83 5.50 -25.23
N ALA A 15 -26.74 5.41 -24.27
CA ALA A 15 -26.47 5.70 -22.88
C ALA A 15 -25.52 4.61 -22.40
N ALA A 16 -24.23 4.79 -22.67
CA ALA A 16 -23.18 4.15 -21.90
C ALA A 16 -23.47 4.51 -20.45
N VAL A 17 -24.19 3.62 -19.76
CA VAL A 17 -24.54 3.76 -18.36
C VAL A 17 -23.22 3.99 -17.65
N ASN A 18 -23.00 5.23 -17.20
CA ASN A 18 -21.92 5.63 -16.32
C ASN A 18 -22.07 4.77 -15.06
N ARG A 19 -21.54 3.54 -15.08
CA ARG A 19 -21.56 2.67 -13.92
C ARG A 19 -20.82 3.45 -12.84
N PRO A 20 -21.46 3.74 -11.69
CA PRO A 20 -20.78 4.41 -10.61
C PRO A 20 -19.51 3.61 -10.28
N GLY A 21 -18.38 4.30 -10.13
CA GLY A 21 -17.15 3.66 -9.68
C GLY A 21 -17.39 2.84 -8.40
N LEU A 22 -16.51 1.87 -8.11
CA LEU A 22 -16.65 0.91 -7.00
C LEU A 22 -17.31 1.54 -5.76
N PRO A 23 -18.42 1.02 -5.20
CA PRO A 23 -19.07 1.63 -4.05
C PRO A 23 -18.17 1.64 -2.80
N LEU A 24 -18.46 2.52 -1.83
CA LEU A 24 -17.73 2.53 -0.55
C LEU A 24 -17.83 1.16 0.17
N LEU A 25 -18.95 0.47 0.01
CA LEU A 25 -19.18 -0.86 0.57
C LEU A 25 -18.18 -1.91 0.06
N SER A 26 -17.54 -1.68 -1.09
CA SER A 26 -16.46 -2.55 -1.61
C SER A 26 -15.26 -2.64 -0.67
N LEU A 27 -15.14 -1.74 0.32
CA LEU A 27 -14.13 -1.84 1.38
C LEU A 27 -14.34 -3.09 2.25
N ALA A 28 -15.58 -3.51 2.48
CA ALA A 28 -15.88 -4.69 3.30
C ALA A 28 -15.38 -6.02 2.68
N PRO A 29 -15.74 -6.40 1.43
CA PRO A 29 -15.17 -7.59 0.81
C PRO A 29 -13.66 -7.47 0.58
N PHE A 30 -13.15 -6.26 0.31
CA PHE A 30 -11.71 -6.02 0.24
C PHE A 30 -11.00 -6.39 1.55
N LEU A 31 -11.45 -5.83 2.69
CA LEU A 31 -10.86 -6.12 4.00
C LEU A 31 -11.04 -7.58 4.39
N LEU A 32 -12.22 -8.17 4.15
CA LEU A 32 -12.48 -9.57 4.45
C LEU A 32 -11.49 -10.49 3.72
N ILE A 33 -11.35 -10.35 2.39
CA ILE A 33 -10.40 -11.15 1.61
C ILE A 33 -8.96 -10.91 2.07
N THR A 34 -8.59 -9.64 2.28
CA THR A 34 -7.25 -9.24 2.74
C THR A 34 -6.87 -9.92 4.06
N PHE A 35 -7.76 -9.86 5.06
CA PHE A 35 -7.49 -10.43 6.37
C PHE A 35 -7.62 -11.95 6.36
N VAL A 36 -8.60 -12.54 5.66
CA VAL A 36 -8.75 -14.01 5.59
C VAL A 36 -7.53 -14.67 4.95
N ILE A 37 -6.98 -14.12 3.86
CA ILE A 37 -5.78 -14.68 3.23
C ILE A 37 -4.59 -14.56 4.19
N ALA A 38 -4.29 -13.34 4.67
CA ALA A 38 -3.11 -13.11 5.48
C ALA A 38 -3.18 -13.80 6.86
N TRP A 39 -4.25 -13.56 7.62
CA TRP A 39 -4.42 -14.14 8.95
C TRP A 39 -4.73 -15.63 8.89
N GLY A 40 -5.38 -16.12 7.81
CA GLY A 40 -5.59 -17.55 7.61
C GLY A 40 -4.26 -18.28 7.43
N ILE A 41 -3.42 -17.83 6.51
CA ILE A 41 -2.10 -18.45 6.26
C ILE A 41 -1.24 -18.38 7.53
N LEU A 42 -1.08 -17.20 8.12
CA LEU A 42 -0.22 -17.03 9.29
C LEU A 42 -0.81 -17.74 10.52
N GLY A 43 -2.13 -17.71 10.69
CA GLY A 43 -2.85 -18.43 11.75
C GLY A 43 -2.65 -19.94 11.66
N LEU A 44 -2.66 -20.52 10.45
CA LEU A 44 -2.35 -21.94 10.27
C LEU A 44 -0.92 -22.27 10.73
N TYR A 45 0.06 -21.42 10.42
CA TYR A 45 1.44 -21.61 10.91
C TYR A 45 1.59 -21.38 12.42
N ILE A 46 0.72 -20.57 13.04
CA ILE A 46 0.70 -20.33 14.49
C ILE A 46 0.08 -21.52 15.23
N PHE A 47 -1.07 -22.01 14.77
CA PHE A 47 -1.87 -23.01 15.49
C PHE A 47 -1.60 -24.45 15.08
N LEU A 48 -1.05 -24.68 13.87
CA LEU A 48 -0.73 -26.00 13.32
C LEU A 48 0.71 -26.04 12.75
N PRO A 49 1.74 -25.64 13.54
CA PRO A 49 3.10 -25.43 13.03
C PRO A 49 3.72 -26.69 12.44
N ASP A 50 3.57 -27.86 13.08
CA ASP A 50 4.18 -29.11 12.61
C ASP A 50 3.55 -29.60 11.31
N GLN A 51 2.22 -29.48 11.18
CA GLN A 51 1.51 -29.86 9.96
C GLN A 51 1.88 -28.93 8.79
N MET A 52 1.89 -27.61 9.04
CA MET A 52 2.25 -26.63 8.02
C MET A 52 3.71 -26.78 7.61
N ALA A 53 4.62 -26.95 8.57
CA ALA A 53 6.03 -27.18 8.30
C ALA A 53 6.29 -28.51 7.57
N GLY A 54 5.57 -29.58 7.92
CA GLY A 54 5.67 -30.87 7.24
C GLY A 54 5.18 -30.84 5.80
N LEU A 55 4.13 -30.07 5.50
CA LEU A 55 3.54 -29.97 4.16
C LEU A 55 4.23 -28.95 3.26
N PHE A 56 4.59 -27.80 3.80
CA PHE A 56 5.02 -26.64 3.03
C PHE A 56 6.44 -26.17 3.36
N GLY A 57 7.03 -26.66 4.46
CA GLY A 57 8.32 -26.20 4.96
C GLY A 57 8.18 -25.08 6.00
N GLN A 58 9.31 -24.69 6.60
CA GLN A 58 9.33 -23.64 7.60
C GLN A 58 8.98 -22.28 6.99
N LEU A 59 8.07 -21.55 7.63
CA LEU A 59 7.72 -20.21 7.17
C LEU A 59 8.89 -19.25 7.43
N THR A 60 9.45 -18.71 6.36
CA THR A 60 10.47 -17.66 6.40
C THR A 60 9.98 -16.44 5.63
N GLY A 61 10.68 -15.32 5.78
CA GLY A 61 10.43 -14.15 4.94
C GLY A 61 10.56 -14.42 3.43
N GLN A 62 11.23 -15.49 2.99
CA GLN A 62 11.37 -15.83 1.57
C GLN A 62 10.36 -16.89 1.10
N HIS A 63 9.53 -17.40 2.02
CA HIS A 63 8.62 -18.51 1.75
C HIS A 63 7.45 -18.08 0.84
N PRO A 64 7.05 -18.87 -0.18
CA PRO A 64 5.96 -18.53 -1.09
C PRO A 64 4.63 -18.20 -0.39
N LEU A 65 4.26 -18.95 0.64
CA LEU A 65 3.06 -18.66 1.43
C LEU A 65 3.17 -17.34 2.23
N PHE A 66 4.38 -16.92 2.60
CA PHE A 66 4.57 -15.59 3.21
C PHE A 66 4.33 -14.48 2.18
N PHE A 67 4.83 -14.64 0.94
CA PHE A 67 4.49 -13.72 -0.15
C PHE A 67 3.00 -13.69 -0.44
N LEU A 68 2.32 -14.83 -0.45
CA LEU A 68 0.87 -14.89 -0.64
C LEU A 68 0.11 -14.14 0.46
N ALA A 69 0.53 -14.29 1.72
CA ALA A 69 -0.02 -13.53 2.84
C ALA A 69 0.21 -12.02 2.65
N VAL A 70 1.43 -11.61 2.25
CA VAL A 70 1.75 -10.20 1.99
C VAL A 70 0.99 -9.62 0.79
N TRP A 71 0.76 -10.42 -0.26
CA TRP A 71 0.02 -10.00 -1.46
C TRP A 71 -1.50 -9.97 -1.26
N ALA A 72 -2.02 -10.40 -0.12
CA ALA A 72 -3.44 -10.43 0.20
C ALA A 72 -4.20 -9.13 -0.16
N PRO A 73 -3.75 -7.91 0.23
CA PRO A 73 -4.40 -6.66 -0.20
C PRO A 73 -4.41 -6.45 -1.73
N ALA A 74 -3.35 -6.84 -2.45
CA ALA A 74 -3.30 -6.75 -3.91
C ALA A 74 -4.34 -7.68 -4.55
N ILE A 75 -4.35 -8.94 -4.11
CA ILE A 75 -5.27 -9.98 -4.57
C ILE A 75 -6.72 -9.54 -4.32
N ALA A 76 -7.02 -9.05 -3.11
CA ALA A 76 -8.33 -8.53 -2.75
C ALA A 76 -8.74 -7.36 -3.66
N ALA A 77 -7.85 -6.42 -3.93
CA ALA A 77 -8.13 -5.30 -4.82
C ALA A 77 -8.41 -5.74 -6.26
N PHE A 78 -7.61 -6.67 -6.80
CA PHE A 78 -7.82 -7.18 -8.15
C PHE A 78 -9.16 -7.90 -8.27
N ILE A 79 -9.52 -8.75 -7.31
CA ILE A 79 -10.81 -9.45 -7.28
C ILE A 79 -11.96 -8.44 -7.26
N VAL A 80 -11.93 -7.47 -6.34
CA VAL A 80 -13.01 -6.49 -6.15
C VAL A 80 -13.13 -5.58 -7.37
N VAL A 81 -12.02 -5.09 -7.93
CA VAL A 81 -12.03 -4.25 -9.13
C VAL A 81 -12.53 -5.03 -10.34
N LEU A 82 -12.03 -6.25 -10.55
CA LEU A 82 -12.45 -7.12 -11.66
C LEU A 82 -13.94 -7.43 -11.58
N TYR A 83 -14.46 -7.76 -10.40
CA TYR A 83 -15.87 -8.06 -10.17
C TYR A 83 -16.78 -6.87 -10.54
N HIS A 84 -16.41 -5.65 -10.14
CA HIS A 84 -17.24 -4.47 -10.40
C HIS A 84 -17.08 -3.88 -11.80
N THR A 85 -15.90 -4.00 -12.41
CA THR A 85 -15.54 -3.20 -13.59
C THR A 85 -15.05 -4.02 -14.79
N GLY A 86 -14.95 -5.33 -14.64
CA GLY A 86 -14.44 -6.24 -15.67
C GLY A 86 -12.97 -6.01 -16.01
N VAL A 87 -12.48 -6.73 -17.01
CA VAL A 87 -11.06 -6.71 -17.43
C VAL A 87 -10.62 -5.30 -17.87
N SER A 88 -11.47 -4.58 -18.59
CA SER A 88 -11.19 -3.20 -19.02
C SER A 88 -11.01 -2.25 -17.83
N GLY A 89 -11.84 -2.38 -16.80
CA GLY A 89 -11.71 -1.57 -15.59
C GLY A 89 -10.48 -1.95 -14.76
N LEU A 90 -10.12 -3.23 -14.69
CA LEU A 90 -8.87 -3.69 -14.08
C LEU A 90 -7.64 -3.13 -14.83
N ALA A 91 -7.65 -3.12 -16.16
CA ALA A 91 -6.56 -2.52 -16.95
C ALA A 91 -6.38 -1.03 -16.66
N ARG A 92 -7.49 -0.27 -16.52
CA ARG A 92 -7.44 1.15 -16.11
C ARG A 92 -7.01 1.34 -14.66
N PHE A 93 -7.39 0.43 -13.75
CA PHE A 93 -6.86 0.44 -12.40
C PHE A 93 -5.33 0.28 -12.40
N LEU A 94 -4.83 -0.70 -13.16
CA LEU A 94 -3.40 -0.98 -13.29
C LEU A 94 -2.64 0.13 -14.03
N SER A 95 -3.28 0.92 -14.90
CA SER A 95 -2.61 2.05 -15.56
C SER A 95 -2.10 3.12 -14.58
N ARG A 96 -2.61 3.14 -13.34
CA ARG A 96 -2.10 4.01 -12.26
C ARG A 96 -0.69 3.63 -11.80
N PHE A 97 -0.20 2.45 -12.16
CA PHE A 97 1.21 2.05 -12.04
C PHE A 97 2.11 2.79 -13.05
N LEU A 98 1.56 3.40 -14.09
CA LEU A 98 2.32 4.17 -15.08
C LEU A 98 2.38 5.67 -14.74
N LEU A 99 1.72 6.10 -13.66
CA LEU A 99 1.78 7.48 -13.18
C LEU A 99 3.10 7.71 -12.46
N TRP A 100 4.03 8.40 -13.10
CA TRP A 100 5.32 8.74 -12.49
C TRP A 100 5.43 10.24 -12.19
N ARG A 101 4.81 11.12 -12.98
CA ARG A 101 4.96 12.58 -12.82
C ARG A 101 4.53 13.04 -11.43
N CYS A 102 5.46 13.66 -10.72
CA CYS A 102 5.23 14.32 -9.44
C CYS A 102 6.28 15.42 -9.22
N SER A 103 6.08 16.28 -8.22
CA SER A 103 7.06 17.31 -7.87
C SER A 103 8.43 16.68 -7.55
N PRO A 104 9.56 17.26 -8.02
CA PRO A 104 10.92 16.77 -7.71
C PRO A 104 11.20 16.63 -6.21
N TRP A 105 10.55 17.45 -5.37
CA TRP A 105 10.63 17.34 -3.91
C TRP A 105 10.28 15.94 -3.40
N TRP A 106 9.25 15.31 -3.97
CA TRP A 106 8.85 13.96 -3.55
C TRP A 106 9.92 12.93 -3.91
N TYR A 107 10.54 13.04 -5.09
CA TYR A 107 11.65 12.16 -5.44
C TYR A 107 12.85 12.34 -4.52
N ALA A 108 13.22 13.58 -4.20
CA ALA A 108 14.28 13.86 -3.23
C ALA A 108 13.95 13.28 -1.85
N PHE A 109 12.71 13.39 -1.40
CA PHE A 109 12.26 12.79 -0.15
C PHE A 109 12.33 11.25 -0.18
N LEU A 110 11.94 10.60 -1.28
CA LEU A 110 12.00 9.13 -1.41
C LEU A 110 13.43 8.61 -1.48
N ILE A 111 14.31 9.28 -2.23
CA ILE A 111 15.69 8.83 -2.50
C ILE A 111 16.65 9.22 -1.37
N VAL A 112 16.44 10.37 -0.72
CA VAL A 112 17.35 10.90 0.29
C VAL A 112 16.67 10.99 1.66
N GLY A 113 15.46 11.55 1.71
CA GLY A 113 14.72 11.75 2.97
C GLY A 113 14.50 10.44 3.74
N ILE A 114 13.99 9.40 3.08
CA ILE A 114 13.75 8.10 3.72
C ILE A 114 15.05 7.43 4.18
N PRO A 115 16.12 7.29 3.37
CA PRO A 115 17.39 6.77 3.87
C PRO A 115 17.96 7.56 5.07
N VAL A 116 17.84 8.89 5.08
CA VAL A 116 18.26 9.72 6.23
C VAL A 116 17.47 9.38 7.49
N VAL A 117 16.18 9.04 7.39
CA VAL A 117 15.37 8.59 8.54
C VAL A 117 15.94 7.32 9.16
N PHE A 118 16.28 6.31 8.34
CA PHE A 118 16.85 5.06 8.82
C PHE A 118 18.27 5.24 9.36
N ILE A 119 19.10 6.05 8.70
CA ILE A 119 20.44 6.42 9.20
C ILE A 119 20.35 7.12 10.56
N ALA A 120 19.41 8.06 10.72
CA ALA A 120 19.20 8.75 11.98
C ALA A 120 18.70 7.79 13.08
N GLY A 121 17.77 6.89 12.76
CA GLY A 121 17.30 5.85 13.69
C GLY A 121 18.41 4.90 14.12
N ALA A 122 19.26 4.44 13.19
CA ALA A 122 20.43 3.61 13.49
C ALA A 122 21.48 4.37 14.34
N ALA A 123 21.65 5.67 14.11
CA ALA A 123 22.51 6.51 14.94
C ALA A 123 21.96 6.65 16.36
N MET A 124 20.65 6.89 16.52
CA MET A 124 19.98 6.94 17.83
C MET A 124 20.04 5.60 18.57
N ARG A 125 20.00 4.49 17.83
CA ARG A 125 20.18 3.13 18.37
C ARG A 125 21.63 2.84 18.78
N GLY A 126 22.60 3.59 18.26
CA GLY A 126 24.03 3.36 18.46
C GLY A 126 24.63 2.27 17.54
N THR A 127 23.94 1.90 16.47
CA THR A 127 24.32 0.79 15.56
C THR A 127 24.78 1.27 14.17
N LEU A 128 24.88 2.57 13.93
CA LEU A 128 25.16 3.11 12.59
C LEU A 128 26.43 2.53 11.94
N PHE A 129 27.46 2.24 12.74
CA PHE A 129 28.75 1.74 12.27
C PHE A 129 29.01 0.27 12.64
N THR A 130 28.01 -0.45 13.17
CA THR A 130 28.20 -1.84 13.64
C THR A 130 28.12 -2.86 12.51
N ASP A 131 27.31 -2.60 11.50
CA ASP A 131 27.17 -3.44 10.31
C ASP A 131 26.87 -2.57 9.08
N PRO A 132 27.91 -1.97 8.45
CA PRO A 132 27.72 -1.06 7.33
C PRO A 132 27.27 -1.76 6.04
N PHE A 133 27.33 -3.09 5.97
CA PHE A 133 26.90 -3.86 4.81
C PHE A 133 26.30 -5.21 5.23
N PRO A 134 24.96 -5.29 5.37
CA PRO A 134 24.28 -6.45 5.97
C PRO A 134 24.18 -7.67 5.03
N PHE A 135 25.04 -7.74 4.01
CA PHE A 135 25.03 -8.79 3.00
C PHE A 135 26.41 -9.43 2.85
N ALA A 136 26.46 -10.76 2.78
CA ALA A 136 27.73 -11.47 2.56
C ALA A 136 28.32 -11.22 1.16
N THR A 137 27.46 -10.97 0.16
CA THR A 137 27.88 -10.74 -1.24
C THR A 137 26.98 -9.74 -1.95
N VAL A 138 27.49 -9.11 -3.00
CA VAL A 138 26.69 -8.28 -3.93
C VAL A 138 25.54 -9.09 -4.53
N SER A 139 25.75 -10.36 -4.85
CA SER A 139 24.68 -11.24 -5.37
C SER A 139 23.54 -11.38 -4.36
N SER A 140 23.83 -11.66 -3.09
CA SER A 140 22.81 -11.74 -2.04
C SER A 140 22.10 -10.41 -1.80
N MET A 141 22.80 -9.28 -1.97
CA MET A 141 22.21 -7.95 -1.93
C MET A 141 21.21 -7.74 -3.07
N LEU A 142 21.58 -8.08 -4.31
CA LEU A 142 20.70 -7.94 -5.47
C LEU A 142 19.47 -8.84 -5.36
N VAL A 143 19.62 -10.07 -4.87
CA VAL A 143 18.48 -10.97 -4.59
C VAL A 143 17.59 -10.38 -3.51
N GLY A 144 18.16 -9.88 -2.41
CA GLY A 144 17.40 -9.23 -1.33
C GLY A 144 16.60 -8.02 -1.82
N LEU A 145 17.22 -7.16 -2.63
CA LEU A 145 16.57 -6.01 -3.26
C LEU A 145 15.45 -6.45 -4.21
N GLY A 146 15.68 -7.47 -5.03
CA GLY A 146 14.68 -8.02 -5.94
C GLY A 146 13.45 -8.58 -5.19
N LEU A 147 13.68 -9.37 -4.15
CA LEU A 147 12.62 -9.92 -3.30
C LEU A 147 11.86 -8.81 -2.55
N ALA A 148 12.56 -7.79 -2.05
CA ALA A 148 11.93 -6.63 -1.43
C ALA A 148 11.05 -5.88 -2.45
N ALA A 149 11.53 -5.64 -3.67
CA ALA A 149 10.77 -4.92 -4.70
C ALA A 149 9.41 -5.56 -5.05
N ILE A 150 9.28 -6.88 -4.88
CA ILE A 150 8.04 -7.62 -5.15
C ILE A 150 7.28 -8.06 -3.89
N LYS A 151 7.74 -7.70 -2.68
CA LYS A 151 7.06 -8.07 -1.42
C LYS A 151 6.11 -6.98 -0.96
N GLY A 152 6.58 -6.04 -0.13
CA GLY A 152 5.79 -4.94 0.42
C GLY A 152 5.15 -4.02 -0.62
N PRO A 153 5.78 -3.69 -1.77
CA PRO A 153 5.18 -2.72 -2.69
C PRO A 153 3.90 -3.28 -3.29
N MET A 154 3.79 -4.60 -3.46
CA MET A 154 2.56 -5.22 -3.96
C MET A 154 1.34 -4.88 -3.10
N GLU A 155 1.52 -4.65 -1.79
CA GLU A 155 0.44 -4.23 -0.91
C GLU A 155 -0.25 -2.93 -1.34
N GLU A 156 0.49 -2.05 -2.00
CA GLU A 156 0.04 -0.71 -2.36
C GLU A 156 -1.08 -0.73 -3.41
N PHE A 157 -1.22 -1.79 -4.20
CA PHE A 157 -2.41 -2.02 -5.02
C PHE A 157 -3.68 -2.05 -4.16
N GLY A 158 -3.64 -2.67 -2.99
CA GLY A 158 -4.77 -2.68 -2.07
C GLY A 158 -4.89 -1.40 -1.27
N TRP A 159 -3.83 -1.03 -0.53
CA TRP A 159 -3.90 0.06 0.44
C TRP A 159 -4.11 1.43 -0.20
N ARG A 160 -3.29 1.81 -1.19
CA ARG A 160 -3.43 3.11 -1.88
C ARG A 160 -4.12 3.00 -3.23
N GLY A 161 -4.11 1.85 -3.87
CA GLY A 161 -4.88 1.63 -5.09
C GLY A 161 -6.39 1.64 -4.83
N LEU A 162 -6.87 0.94 -3.79
CA LEU A 162 -8.30 0.76 -3.51
C LEU A 162 -8.76 1.43 -2.21
N ALA A 163 -8.19 1.06 -1.06
CA ALA A 163 -8.73 1.43 0.25
C ALA A 163 -8.66 2.94 0.51
N LEU A 164 -7.51 3.57 0.27
CA LEU A 164 -7.33 5.01 0.48
C LEU A 164 -8.31 5.85 -0.36
N PRO A 165 -8.45 5.66 -1.70
CA PRO A 165 -9.45 6.40 -2.47
C PRO A 165 -10.88 6.23 -1.96
N LEU A 166 -11.27 5.01 -1.53
CA LEU A 166 -12.59 4.78 -0.95
C LEU A 166 -12.77 5.54 0.37
N LEU A 167 -11.79 5.51 1.28
CA LEU A 167 -11.83 6.26 2.54
C LEU A 167 -11.90 7.78 2.31
N GLN A 168 -11.13 8.31 1.35
CA GLN A 168 -11.11 9.72 0.99
C GLN A 168 -12.44 10.24 0.40
N ARG A 169 -13.40 9.35 0.07
CA ARG A 169 -14.77 9.74 -0.32
C ARG A 169 -15.65 10.19 0.84
N LYS A 170 -15.24 9.92 2.08
CA LYS A 170 -15.97 10.32 3.29
C LYS A 170 -15.08 11.08 4.27
N LEU A 171 -13.78 10.82 4.25
CA LEU A 171 -12.80 11.42 5.16
C LEU A 171 -11.91 12.42 4.41
N THR A 172 -11.38 13.42 5.13
CA THR A 172 -10.27 14.22 4.62
C THR A 172 -8.99 13.35 4.56
N PRO A 173 -7.98 13.71 3.73
CA PRO A 173 -6.76 12.92 3.59
C PRO A 173 -6.09 12.52 4.91
N ILE A 174 -6.06 13.40 5.92
CA ILE A 174 -5.47 13.05 7.22
C ILE A 174 -6.25 11.94 7.94
N TRP A 175 -7.58 12.02 7.99
CA TRP A 175 -8.41 11.01 8.67
C TRP A 175 -8.42 9.70 7.90
N ALA A 176 -8.44 9.75 6.57
CA ALA A 176 -8.29 8.57 5.72
C ALA A 176 -6.95 7.86 5.97
N ALA A 177 -5.86 8.64 6.08
CA ALA A 177 -4.53 8.12 6.36
C ALA A 177 -4.43 7.45 7.74
N LEU A 178 -5.00 8.07 8.78
CA LEU A 178 -5.01 7.54 10.15
C LEU A 178 -5.78 6.22 10.22
N VAL A 179 -7.00 6.18 9.67
CA VAL A 179 -7.82 4.97 9.61
C VAL A 179 -7.10 3.86 8.85
N LEU A 180 -6.53 4.18 7.68
CA LEU A 180 -5.79 3.20 6.89
C LEU A 180 -4.53 2.71 7.62
N GLY A 181 -3.83 3.58 8.34
CA GLY A 181 -2.66 3.24 9.13
C GLY A 181 -2.98 2.26 10.26
N VAL A 182 -4.12 2.45 10.94
CA VAL A 182 -4.62 1.52 11.96
C VAL A 182 -4.96 0.17 11.34
N ILE A 183 -5.70 0.14 10.22
CA ILE A 183 -6.04 -1.10 9.51
C ILE A 183 -4.77 -1.85 9.10
N TRP A 184 -3.79 -1.13 8.56
CA TRP A 184 -2.53 -1.71 8.09
C TRP A 184 -1.69 -2.24 9.26
N GLY A 185 -1.63 -1.53 10.39
CA GLY A 185 -0.97 -2.02 11.61
C GLY A 185 -1.64 -3.26 12.19
N LEU A 186 -2.98 -3.31 12.21
CA LEU A 186 -3.72 -4.49 12.66
C LEU A 186 -3.47 -5.69 11.76
N TRP A 187 -3.43 -5.49 10.44
CA TRP A 187 -3.19 -6.56 9.48
C TRP A 187 -1.88 -7.32 9.73
N HIS A 188 -0.84 -6.64 10.25
CA HIS A 188 0.46 -7.24 10.56
C HIS A 188 0.51 -8.09 11.84
N LEU A 189 -0.48 -8.02 12.74
CA LEU A 189 -0.38 -8.60 14.09
C LEU A 189 0.06 -10.08 14.13
N PRO A 190 -0.45 -10.99 13.28
CA PRO A 190 -0.03 -12.39 13.33
C PRO A 190 1.47 -12.61 13.06
N ALA A 191 2.11 -11.73 12.29
CA ALA A 191 3.54 -11.87 11.96
C ALA A 191 4.42 -11.81 13.22
N PHE A 192 4.05 -11.00 14.22
CA PHE A 192 4.79 -10.88 15.49
C PHE A 192 4.84 -12.18 16.29
N MET A 193 3.94 -13.12 16.03
CA MET A 193 3.87 -14.40 16.73
C MET A 193 4.70 -15.50 16.05
N LEU A 194 5.31 -15.22 14.90
CA LEU A 194 6.02 -16.20 14.08
C LEU A 194 7.51 -15.90 14.01
N SER A 195 8.33 -16.75 14.65
CA SER A 195 9.78 -16.60 14.79
C SER A 195 10.56 -16.50 13.46
N GLY A 196 9.99 -16.97 12.35
CA GLY A 196 10.58 -16.87 11.01
C GLY A 196 10.39 -15.52 10.30
N THR A 197 9.75 -14.55 10.97
CA THR A 197 9.51 -13.20 10.45
C THR A 197 10.38 -12.16 11.14
N GLN A 198 10.68 -11.05 10.45
CA GLN A 198 11.42 -9.92 11.03
C GLN A 198 10.66 -9.29 12.21
N GLN A 199 9.33 -9.24 12.08
CA GLN A 199 8.40 -8.67 13.05
C GLN A 199 8.49 -9.34 14.41
N SER A 200 8.79 -10.65 14.47
CA SER A 200 8.96 -11.36 15.75
C SER A 200 10.09 -10.81 16.63
N GLN A 201 11.02 -10.05 16.05
CA GLN A 201 12.14 -9.42 16.76
C GLN A 201 11.86 -7.95 17.13
N TRP A 202 10.68 -7.43 16.79
CA TRP A 202 10.32 -6.03 16.97
C TRP A 202 9.27 -5.85 18.05
N ALA A 203 9.26 -4.67 18.67
CA ALA A 203 8.20 -4.29 19.58
C ALA A 203 6.93 -3.91 18.79
N VAL A 204 5.80 -4.50 19.15
CA VAL A 204 4.49 -4.31 18.47
C VAL A 204 4.07 -2.84 18.48
N ALA A 205 4.14 -2.17 19.64
CA ALA A 205 3.65 -0.80 19.82
C ALA A 205 4.35 0.23 18.91
N PRO A 206 5.69 0.36 18.87
CA PRO A 206 6.35 1.28 17.97
C PRO A 206 6.09 0.93 16.50
N PHE A 207 6.13 -0.36 16.11
CA PHE A 207 5.80 -0.74 14.74
C PHE A 207 4.39 -0.28 14.33
N PHE A 208 3.40 -0.48 15.19
CA PHE A 208 2.03 -0.07 14.94
C PHE A 208 1.91 1.46 14.76
N VAL A 209 2.60 2.24 15.59
CA VAL A 209 2.72 3.70 15.44
C VAL A 209 3.43 4.05 14.13
N GLY A 210 4.45 3.29 13.74
CA GLY A 210 5.16 3.39 12.47
C GLY A 210 4.22 3.22 11.27
N CYS A 211 3.34 2.21 11.27
CA CYS A 211 2.34 2.02 10.21
C CYS A 211 1.43 3.25 10.05
N ILE A 212 1.01 3.86 11.17
CA ILE A 212 0.20 5.08 11.16
C ILE A 212 1.00 6.25 10.58
N ALA A 213 2.24 6.46 11.07
CA ALA A 213 3.11 7.53 10.60
C ALA A 213 3.39 7.41 9.09
N LEU A 214 3.76 6.22 8.62
CA LEU A 214 3.99 5.92 7.20
C LEU A 214 2.73 6.17 6.36
N SER A 215 1.56 5.74 6.81
CA SER A 215 0.29 6.02 6.12
C SER A 215 0.01 7.53 6.00
N VAL A 216 0.30 8.29 7.07
CA VAL A 216 0.22 9.75 7.08
C VAL A 216 1.24 10.37 6.13
N ILE A 217 2.46 9.83 6.01
CA ILE A 217 3.51 10.34 5.12
C ILE A 217 3.18 10.10 3.64
N VAL A 218 2.72 8.89 3.29
CA VAL A 218 2.51 8.48 1.89
C VAL A 218 1.24 9.05 1.26
N THR A 219 0.21 9.34 2.06
CA THR A 219 -1.07 9.88 1.57
C THR A 219 -0.96 11.19 0.75
N PRO A 220 -0.22 12.23 1.17
CA PRO A 220 -0.03 13.43 0.34
C PRO A 220 0.78 13.17 -0.92
N LEU A 221 1.77 12.25 -0.90
CA LEU A 221 2.52 11.84 -2.08
C LEU A 221 1.57 11.23 -3.10
N PHE A 222 0.73 10.32 -2.64
CA PHE A 222 -0.30 9.70 -3.44
C PHE A 222 -1.27 10.73 -4.06
N ASN A 223 -1.77 11.67 -3.26
CA ASN A 223 -2.67 12.70 -3.76
C ASN A 223 -1.98 13.68 -4.73
N ALA A 224 -0.76 14.12 -4.42
CA ALA A 224 0.01 15.06 -5.24
C ALA A 224 0.50 14.46 -6.58
N SER A 225 0.56 13.14 -6.67
CA SER A 225 0.91 12.40 -7.89
C SER A 225 -0.31 11.95 -8.71
N GLY A 226 -1.51 12.43 -8.35
CA GLY A 226 -2.74 12.05 -9.05
C GLY A 226 -3.17 10.60 -8.82
N GLY A 227 -2.75 10.00 -7.71
CA GLY A 227 -3.10 8.63 -7.35
C GLY A 227 -2.12 7.58 -7.88
N SER A 228 -0.85 7.94 -8.03
CA SER A 228 0.20 7.01 -8.48
C SER A 228 0.35 5.83 -7.53
N ILE A 229 0.18 4.62 -8.06
CA ILE A 229 0.51 3.39 -7.34
C ILE A 229 2.04 3.16 -7.38
N LEU A 230 2.71 3.56 -8.47
CA LEU A 230 4.16 3.40 -8.62
C LEU A 230 4.94 4.16 -7.54
N LEU A 231 4.57 5.41 -7.24
CA LEU A 231 5.30 6.20 -6.26
C LEU A 231 5.02 5.74 -4.82
N THR A 232 3.84 5.20 -4.53
CA THR A 232 3.58 4.59 -3.22
C THR A 232 4.27 3.25 -3.09
N MET A 233 4.38 2.47 -4.18
CA MET A 233 5.21 1.27 -4.25
C MET A 233 6.69 1.59 -4.02
N PHE A 234 7.19 2.66 -4.66
CA PHE A 234 8.57 3.09 -4.46
C PHE A 234 8.82 3.56 -3.02
N PHE A 235 7.88 4.32 -2.43
CA PHE A 235 7.91 4.66 -1.01
C PHE A 235 7.94 3.42 -0.11
N HIS A 236 7.05 2.46 -0.35
CA HIS A 236 7.01 1.24 0.45
C HIS A 236 8.33 0.49 0.32
N PHE A 237 8.85 0.32 -0.90
CA PHE A 237 10.17 -0.29 -1.12
C PHE A 237 11.28 0.42 -0.36
N THR A 238 11.34 1.77 -0.37
CA THR A 238 12.42 2.49 0.31
C THR A 238 12.37 2.33 1.82
N VAL A 239 11.19 2.24 2.44
CA VAL A 239 11.06 2.08 3.90
C VAL A 239 11.33 0.65 4.39
N MET A 240 11.42 -0.33 3.50
CA MET A 240 11.83 -1.71 3.86
C MET A 240 13.06 -2.17 3.08
N ASN A 241 13.80 -1.22 2.51
CA ASN A 241 14.96 -1.53 1.68
C ASN A 241 16.00 -2.24 2.56
N PRO A 242 16.37 -3.50 2.25
CA PRO A 242 17.22 -4.30 3.13
C PRO A 242 18.68 -3.84 3.15
N VAL A 243 19.06 -2.85 2.32
CA VAL A 243 20.37 -2.19 2.35
C VAL A 243 20.42 -1.07 3.40
N LEU A 244 19.27 -0.52 3.82
CA LEU A 244 19.25 0.49 4.87
C LEU A 244 19.56 -0.14 6.23
N PRO A 245 20.24 0.61 7.12
CA PRO A 245 20.63 0.07 8.42
C PRO A 245 19.39 -0.22 9.27
N ALA A 246 19.44 -1.33 10.02
CA ALA A 246 18.41 -1.68 10.98
C ALA A 246 18.32 -0.60 12.07
N ALA A 247 17.16 0.03 12.18
CA ALA A 247 16.96 1.26 12.93
C ALA A 247 15.82 1.15 13.95
N GLU A 248 15.15 0.00 13.99
CA GLU A 248 13.98 -0.26 14.83
C GLU A 248 14.36 -0.29 16.33
N PRO A 249 13.50 0.24 17.22
CA PRO A 249 12.28 1.01 16.95
C PRO A 249 12.53 2.53 16.76
N TYR A 250 13.79 2.98 16.68
CA TYR A 250 14.14 4.40 16.72
C TYR A 250 13.78 5.15 15.44
N ASP A 251 13.81 4.46 14.30
CA ASP A 251 13.24 4.92 13.04
C ASP A 251 11.78 5.39 13.18
N THR A 252 10.97 4.70 13.99
CA THR A 252 9.57 5.06 14.25
C THR A 252 9.45 6.46 14.84
N TYR A 253 10.31 6.81 15.81
CA TYR A 253 10.26 8.14 16.42
C TYR A 253 10.60 9.23 15.40
N VAL A 254 11.58 8.98 14.54
CA VAL A 254 11.95 9.88 13.45
C VAL A 254 10.81 9.96 12.42
N LEU A 255 10.18 8.85 12.06
CA LEU A 255 9.02 8.80 11.17
C LEU A 255 7.83 9.59 11.73
N VAL A 256 7.56 9.53 13.04
CA VAL A 256 6.51 10.34 13.68
C VAL A 256 6.81 11.83 13.55
N ALA A 257 8.05 12.24 13.80
CA ALA A 257 8.48 13.63 13.61
C ALA A 257 8.34 14.07 12.13
N VAL A 258 8.77 13.24 11.19
CA VAL A 258 8.63 13.49 9.75
C VAL A 258 7.15 13.56 9.35
N ALA A 259 6.30 12.69 9.88
CA ALA A 259 4.86 12.74 9.63
C ALA A 259 4.26 14.07 10.10
N ALA A 260 4.64 14.57 11.29
CA ALA A 260 4.22 15.87 11.78
C ALA A 260 4.67 17.02 10.86
N VAL A 261 5.93 17.00 10.40
CA VAL A 261 6.48 18.00 9.46
C VAL A 261 5.72 17.97 8.13
N ILE A 262 5.50 16.79 7.53
CA ILE A 262 4.79 16.67 6.26
C ILE A 262 3.32 17.11 6.42
N VAL A 263 2.67 16.80 7.54
CA VAL A 263 1.32 17.32 7.84
C VAL A 263 1.32 18.83 7.89
N TRP A 264 2.28 19.45 8.58
CA TRP A 264 2.39 20.90 8.67
C TRP A 264 2.64 21.56 7.31
N LEU A 265 3.55 21.01 6.51
CA LEU A 265 3.86 21.49 5.16
C LEU A 265 2.65 21.40 4.21
N ASN A 266 1.83 20.35 4.36
CA ASN A 266 0.68 20.08 3.50
C ASN A 266 -0.68 20.46 4.12
N ARG A 267 -0.70 21.22 5.22
CA ARG A 267 -1.92 21.50 6.00
C ARG A 267 -3.08 22.07 5.18
N LYS A 268 -2.82 22.88 4.15
CA LYS A 268 -3.86 23.48 3.30
C LYS A 268 -4.69 22.45 2.53
N THR A 269 -4.11 21.27 2.24
CA THR A 269 -4.70 20.26 1.36
C THR A 269 -5.13 19.01 2.12
N ARG A 270 -4.61 18.82 3.35
CA ARG A 270 -4.84 17.63 4.20
C ARG A 270 -6.16 17.63 4.97
N PHE A 271 -6.66 18.81 5.32
CA PHE A 271 -7.88 19.00 6.10
C PHE A 271 -9.10 19.34 5.23
N THR A 272 -8.94 19.32 3.91
CA THR A 272 -10.01 19.47 2.94
C THR A 272 -10.03 18.27 2.01
N ARG A 273 -11.15 18.02 1.33
CA ARG A 273 -11.28 16.91 0.37
C ARG A 273 -11.00 17.32 -1.08
N GLN A 274 -10.68 18.59 -1.33
CA GLN A 274 -10.58 19.15 -2.69
C GLN A 274 -9.50 18.51 -3.55
N GLN A 275 -8.38 18.13 -2.93
CA GLN A 275 -7.24 17.50 -3.63
C GLN A 275 -7.11 16.00 -3.31
N ALA A 276 -8.15 15.41 -2.71
CA ALA A 276 -8.12 14.01 -2.35
C ALA A 276 -8.44 13.15 -3.57
N VAL A 277 -7.57 12.21 -3.91
CA VAL A 277 -7.84 11.23 -4.97
C VAL A 277 -8.89 10.23 -4.46
N THR A 278 -10.08 10.25 -5.07
CA THR A 278 -11.22 9.39 -4.67
C THR A 278 -11.59 8.33 -5.70
N GLU A 279 -11.05 8.43 -6.92
CA GLU A 279 -11.30 7.49 -7.99
C GLU A 279 -10.37 6.27 -7.85
N VAL A 280 -10.97 5.07 -7.81
CA VAL A 280 -10.21 3.81 -7.79
C VAL A 280 -9.79 3.45 -9.22
N VAL A 281 -10.76 3.49 -10.14
CA VAL A 281 -10.58 3.22 -11.56
C VAL A 281 -10.69 4.56 -12.31
N PRO A 282 -9.62 5.02 -12.97
CA PRO A 282 -9.66 6.23 -13.80
C PRO A 282 -10.74 6.13 -14.88
N ARG A 283 -11.41 7.25 -15.16
CA ARG A 283 -12.34 7.34 -16.29
C ARG A 283 -11.56 7.29 -17.60
N THR A 284 -12.20 6.81 -18.65
CA THR A 284 -11.65 6.91 -20.01
C THR A 284 -11.45 8.38 -20.33
N ALA A 285 -10.27 8.77 -20.82
CA ALA A 285 -10.13 10.07 -21.45
C ALA A 285 -11.12 10.11 -22.62
N GLN A 286 -11.99 11.12 -22.64
CA GLN A 286 -12.83 11.43 -23.79
C GLN A 286 -11.98 12.07 -24.88
#